data_AF-A0A843EU44-F1
#
_entry.id   AF-A0A843EU44-F1
#
_cell.length_a   1.000
_cell.length_b   1.000
_cell.length_c   1.000
_cell.angle_alpha   90.00
_cell.angle_beta   90.00
_cell.angle_gamma   90.00
#
_symmetry.space_group_name_H-M   'P 1'
#
loop_
_entity.id
_entity.type
_entity.pdbx_description
1 polymer ?
#
loop_
_entity_poly.entity_id
_entity_poly.type
_entity_poly.pdbx_seq_one_letter_code
_entity_poly.pdbx_strand_id
1 'polypeptide(L)'
;MNLKKQILILSIFIIFIFACGTFSAFDFQNNENLDVTADYSNETDVFGCCSILWQLEDNNAMMSYRRDSNVTADVYIEKVNWHGIPAIKQYKTEGGYFNHVIITNDGWVIGLGGIDDGKDSEICENITASMITKDYSISENALAKIQDIKKPYGRGHVVIKAPNGNYGFANVDKLKTGTLQPGQYISIPNNYSLSRSGELPLDTPDKVGAMTNLSQADKYGLDRREIVTYDIHLNESTNVTDIYIANEDGSLVGANYTNYIDNVIFNNTKILGSDIPIGPNYMSVGTIEFTNELTSADKLTILIAIIAIVIFVAALFFAVLKFVRFMRRNIRRKF
;
A
#
# COMPACT_ATOMS: atom_id res chain seq x y z
N MET A 1 23.32 8.97 -46.26
CA MET A 1 23.05 7.71 -45.54
C MET A 1 21.63 7.25 -45.91
N ASN A 2 21.44 6.00 -46.34
CA ASN A 2 20.15 5.53 -46.88
C ASN A 2 19.09 5.48 -45.77
N LEU A 3 17.91 6.08 -45.98
CA LEU A 3 16.80 6.16 -45.01
C LEU A 3 16.44 4.78 -44.40
N LYS A 4 16.59 3.71 -45.19
CA LYS A 4 16.40 2.33 -44.71
C LYS A 4 17.41 1.91 -43.62
N LYS A 5 18.66 2.39 -43.70
CA LYS A 5 19.68 2.14 -42.65
C LYS A 5 19.38 2.93 -41.37
N GLN A 6 18.82 4.13 -41.47
CA GLN A 6 18.46 4.93 -40.29
C GLN A 6 17.27 4.33 -39.54
N ILE A 7 16.25 3.87 -40.27
CA ILE A 7 15.11 3.16 -39.68
C ILE A 7 15.56 1.85 -39.02
N LEU A 8 16.43 1.08 -39.68
CA LEU A 8 16.96 -0.17 -39.10
C LEU A 8 17.76 0.08 -37.82
N ILE A 9 18.61 1.11 -37.79
CA ILE A 9 19.39 1.47 -36.58
C ILE A 9 18.46 1.92 -35.45
N LEU A 10 17.43 2.71 -35.74
CA LEU A 10 16.46 3.17 -34.74
C LEU A 10 15.62 2.00 -34.18
N SER A 11 15.19 1.08 -35.03
CA SER A 11 14.47 -0.14 -34.62
C SER A 11 15.33 -1.04 -33.73
N ILE A 12 16.62 -1.22 -34.06
CA ILE A 12 17.56 -1.98 -33.23
C ILE A 12 17.76 -1.27 -31.88
N PHE A 13 17.86 0.06 -31.85
CA PHE A 13 18.05 0.82 -30.61
C PHE A 13 16.81 0.72 -29.69
N ILE A 14 15.60 0.78 -30.23
CA ILE A 14 14.35 0.61 -29.48
C ILE A 14 14.23 -0.82 -28.92
N ILE A 15 14.56 -1.83 -29.73
CA ILE A 15 14.59 -3.24 -29.28
C ILE A 15 15.64 -3.44 -28.18
N PHE A 16 16.79 -2.79 -28.28
CA PHE A 16 17.86 -2.87 -27.27
C PHE A 16 17.47 -2.19 -25.95
N ILE A 17 16.75 -1.06 -26.00
CA ILE A 17 16.20 -0.40 -24.80
C ILE A 17 15.16 -1.29 -24.13
N PHE A 18 14.27 -1.92 -24.90
CA PHE A 18 13.30 -2.90 -24.36
C PHE A 18 13.99 -4.13 -23.77
N ALA A 19 15.01 -4.68 -24.43
CA ALA A 19 15.78 -5.80 -23.92
C ALA A 19 16.53 -5.43 -22.63
N CYS A 20 17.21 -4.28 -22.57
CA CYS A 20 17.90 -3.82 -21.36
C CYS A 20 16.94 -3.48 -20.21
N GLY A 21 15.73 -2.98 -20.50
CA GLY A 21 14.65 -2.79 -19.52
C GLY A 21 14.13 -4.12 -18.94
N THR A 22 14.07 -5.18 -19.75
CA THR A 22 13.71 -6.53 -19.26
C THR A 22 14.85 -7.22 -18.49
N PHE A 23 16.12 -6.84 -18.75
CA PHE A 23 17.28 -7.40 -18.04
C PHE A 23 17.61 -6.68 -16.72
N SER A 24 16.96 -5.56 -16.41
CA SER A 24 17.15 -4.84 -15.14
C SER A 24 16.08 -5.15 -14.08
N ALA A 25 15.17 -6.08 -14.37
CA ALA A 25 14.15 -6.57 -13.44
C ALA A 25 14.13 -8.10 -13.41
N PHE A 26 15.25 -8.71 -13.03
CA PHE A 26 15.26 -10.11 -12.63
C PHE A 26 16.39 -10.37 -11.63
N ASP A 27 16.41 -9.59 -10.55
CA ASP A 27 17.07 -10.05 -9.33
C ASP A 27 16.04 -10.87 -8.56
N PHE A 28 16.14 -12.18 -8.74
CA PHE A 28 15.38 -13.17 -7.98
C PHE A 28 15.90 -13.13 -6.54
N GLN A 29 15.41 -12.18 -5.73
CA GLN A 29 15.62 -12.24 -4.29
C GLN A 29 14.85 -13.44 -3.77
N ASN A 30 15.61 -14.47 -3.37
CA ASN A 30 15.10 -15.63 -2.66
C ASN A 30 14.28 -15.15 -1.45
N ASN A 31 12.95 -15.26 -1.59
CA ASN A 31 12.06 -15.20 -0.44
C ASN A 31 12.39 -16.41 0.43
N GLU A 32 13.20 -16.20 1.48
CA GLU A 32 13.27 -17.15 2.58
C GLU A 32 11.84 -17.37 3.07
N ASN A 33 11.33 -18.59 2.84
CA ASN A 33 10.09 -19.06 3.41
C ASN A 33 10.16 -18.86 4.92
N LEU A 34 9.38 -17.93 5.45
CA LEU A 34 9.24 -17.69 6.88
C LEU A 34 8.43 -18.85 7.47
N ASP A 35 9.14 -19.87 7.94
CA ASP A 35 8.57 -20.89 8.79
C ASP A 35 8.15 -20.27 10.12
N VAL A 36 6.90 -20.52 10.51
CA VAL A 36 6.30 -20.03 11.75
C VAL A 36 6.95 -20.73 12.94
N THR A 37 7.70 -20.00 13.77
CA THR A 37 8.18 -20.51 15.07
C THR A 37 7.71 -19.59 16.18
N ALA A 38 6.48 -19.82 16.66
CA ALA A 38 5.98 -19.20 17.88
C ALA A 38 6.33 -20.10 19.08
N ASP A 39 7.23 -19.62 19.95
CA ASP A 39 7.45 -20.19 21.29
C ASP A 39 6.65 -19.35 22.31
N TYR A 40 5.69 -19.98 22.99
CA TYR A 40 4.66 -19.33 23.82
C TYR A 40 5.04 -19.30 25.31
N SER A 41 6.29 -19.02 25.65
CA SER A 41 6.75 -19.12 27.04
C SER A 41 6.66 -17.83 27.86
N ASN A 42 6.17 -16.71 27.31
CA ASN A 42 6.21 -15.40 27.99
C ASN A 42 4.88 -14.62 27.86
N GLU A 43 4.24 -14.34 29.01
CA GLU A 43 2.91 -13.70 29.10
C GLU A 43 2.90 -12.22 28.64
N THR A 44 4.06 -11.56 28.52
CA THR A 44 4.16 -10.19 27.98
C THR A 44 4.16 -10.14 26.45
N ASP A 45 4.41 -11.26 25.79
CA ASP A 45 4.53 -11.38 24.32
C ASP A 45 3.18 -11.67 23.63
N VAL A 46 2.11 -11.74 24.42
CA VAL A 46 0.79 -12.21 23.97
C VAL A 46 -0.15 -11.07 23.59
N PHE A 47 0.20 -9.80 23.78
CA PHE A 47 -0.60 -8.64 23.34
C PHE A 47 -0.02 -7.99 22.09
N GLY A 48 -0.82 -7.79 21.05
CA GLY A 48 -0.46 -6.89 19.98
C GLY A 48 -1.44 -6.78 18.81
N CYS A 49 -1.49 -5.59 18.22
CA CYS A 49 -2.21 -5.35 16.98
C CYS A 49 -1.56 -6.11 15.81
N CYS A 50 -2.30 -6.27 14.71
CA CYS A 50 -1.80 -6.81 13.44
C CYS A 50 -2.05 -5.83 12.32
N SER A 51 -1.08 -5.70 11.41
CA SER A 51 -1.32 -5.19 10.06
C SER A 51 -1.14 -6.30 9.04
N ILE A 52 -2.10 -6.48 8.13
CA ILE A 52 -2.00 -7.43 7.03
C ILE A 52 -2.14 -6.66 5.72
N LEU A 53 -1.15 -6.78 4.86
CA LEU A 53 -1.16 -6.21 3.51
C LEU A 53 -1.22 -7.33 2.48
N TRP A 54 -2.14 -7.21 1.53
CA TRP A 54 -2.26 -8.11 0.39
C TRP A 54 -2.19 -7.29 -0.91
N GLN A 55 -1.26 -7.64 -1.79
CA GLN A 55 -1.16 -7.04 -3.12
C GLN A 55 -2.12 -7.72 -4.09
N LEU A 56 -2.99 -6.93 -4.72
CA LEU A 56 -3.88 -7.39 -5.79
C LEU A 56 -3.32 -7.00 -7.17
N GLU A 57 -4.07 -7.24 -8.24
CA GLU A 57 -3.71 -6.79 -9.59
C GLU A 57 -3.77 -5.26 -9.71
N ASP A 58 -3.06 -4.70 -10.69
CA ASP A 58 -3.19 -3.30 -11.11
C ASP A 58 -3.10 -2.26 -9.97
N ASN A 59 -2.03 -2.32 -9.17
CA ASN A 59 -1.78 -1.48 -7.99
C ASN A 59 -2.86 -1.51 -6.89
N ASN A 60 -3.92 -2.31 -7.06
CA ASN A 60 -4.93 -2.52 -6.02
C ASN A 60 -4.30 -3.26 -4.83
N ALA A 61 -4.87 -3.06 -3.65
CA ALA A 61 -4.37 -3.68 -2.44
C ALA A 61 -5.49 -3.86 -1.42
N MET A 62 -5.27 -4.76 -0.47
CA MET A 62 -6.06 -4.79 0.75
C MET A 62 -5.18 -4.58 1.96
N MET A 63 -5.74 -3.88 2.95
CA MET A 63 -5.15 -3.68 4.26
C MET A 63 -6.13 -4.11 5.32
N SER A 64 -5.76 -5.05 6.18
CA SER A 64 -6.53 -5.39 7.37
C SER A 64 -5.75 -5.01 8.62
N TYR A 65 -6.37 -4.23 9.49
CA TYR A 65 -5.82 -3.89 10.79
C TYR A 65 -6.66 -4.52 11.89
N ARG A 66 -6.04 -5.39 12.68
CA ARG A 66 -6.65 -5.93 13.89
C ARG A 66 -6.14 -5.16 15.09
N ARG A 67 -7.05 -4.56 15.85
CA ARG A 67 -6.72 -3.95 17.12
C ARG A 67 -6.77 -4.96 18.26
N ASP A 68 -5.79 -4.87 19.13
CA ASP A 68 -5.67 -5.67 20.34
C ASP A 68 -5.27 -4.75 21.49
N SER A 69 -6.15 -4.58 22.47
CA SER A 69 -5.96 -3.55 23.50
C SER A 69 -6.86 -3.79 24.71
N ASN A 70 -6.32 -3.62 25.90
CA ASN A 70 -7.11 -3.58 27.12
C ASN A 70 -7.86 -2.25 27.32
N VAL A 71 -7.69 -1.27 26.43
CA VAL A 71 -8.35 0.05 26.49
C VAL A 71 -9.53 0.07 25.53
N THR A 72 -10.74 0.34 26.02
CA THR A 72 -11.90 0.67 25.19
C THR A 72 -11.75 2.08 24.64
N ALA A 73 -11.97 2.24 23.33
CA ALA A 73 -11.80 3.52 22.63
C ALA A 73 -12.84 3.66 21.52
N ASP A 74 -13.26 4.88 21.17
CA ASP A 74 -13.92 5.08 19.88
C ASP A 74 -12.83 5.13 18.78
N VAL A 75 -13.03 4.38 17.70
CA VAL A 75 -12.09 4.32 16.57
C VAL A 75 -12.59 5.24 15.46
N TYR A 76 -11.81 6.27 15.17
CA TYR A 76 -12.14 7.27 14.15
C TYR A 76 -11.61 6.82 12.80
N ILE A 77 -12.44 6.88 11.76
CA ILE A 77 -12.07 6.68 10.36
C ILE A 77 -12.61 7.85 9.55
N GLU A 78 -11.72 8.67 9.01
CA GLU A 78 -12.12 9.89 8.31
C GLU A 78 -11.15 10.29 7.19
N LYS A 79 -11.63 11.16 6.31
CA LYS A 79 -10.81 11.83 5.30
C LYS A 79 -10.10 13.03 5.91
N VAL A 80 -8.78 13.08 5.76
CA VAL A 80 -7.91 14.12 6.32
C VAL A 80 -7.01 14.73 5.25
N ASN A 81 -6.47 15.92 5.53
CA ASN A 81 -5.30 16.45 4.83
C ASN A 81 -4.05 16.09 5.64
N TRP A 82 -3.46 14.95 5.34
CA TRP A 82 -2.34 14.37 6.08
C TRP A 82 -1.02 14.82 5.47
N HIS A 83 -0.23 15.64 6.17
CA HIS A 83 1.05 16.19 5.66
C HIS A 83 0.94 16.86 4.28
N GLY A 84 -0.19 17.49 3.97
CA GLY A 84 -0.42 18.16 2.69
C GLY A 84 -0.92 17.25 1.57
N ILE A 85 -1.17 15.96 1.85
CA ILE A 85 -1.80 15.02 0.91
C ILE A 85 -3.16 14.53 1.45
N PRO A 86 -4.21 14.45 0.61
CA PRO A 86 -5.46 13.83 1.02
C PRO A 86 -5.25 12.36 1.39
N ALA A 87 -5.79 11.93 2.52
CA ALA A 87 -5.67 10.56 3.00
C ALA A 87 -6.89 10.12 3.81
N ILE A 88 -7.07 8.81 3.95
CA ILE A 88 -7.92 8.17 4.97
C ILE A 88 -7.04 7.93 6.18
N LYS A 89 -7.56 8.22 7.37
CA LYS A 89 -6.86 7.98 8.62
C LYS A 89 -7.75 7.24 9.61
N GLN A 90 -7.24 6.16 10.16
CA GLN A 90 -7.80 5.44 11.29
C GLN A 90 -6.98 5.71 12.54
N TYR A 91 -7.61 6.15 13.62
CA TYR A 91 -6.91 6.45 14.89
C TYR A 91 -7.84 6.36 16.10
N LYS A 92 -7.26 6.43 17.30
CA LYS A 92 -7.97 6.62 18.57
C LYS A 92 -7.35 7.77 19.37
N THR A 93 -8.05 8.23 20.39
CA THR A 93 -7.54 9.27 21.31
C THR A 93 -7.51 8.83 22.78
N GLU A 94 -8.29 7.81 23.12
CA GLU A 94 -8.44 7.25 24.45
C GLU A 94 -7.20 6.46 24.85
N GLY A 95 -6.68 6.76 26.04
CA GLY A 95 -5.38 6.24 26.47
C GLY A 95 -4.22 6.77 25.63
N GLY A 96 -4.37 7.95 25.00
CA GLY A 96 -3.34 8.57 24.17
C GLY A 96 -3.64 8.44 22.68
N TYR A 97 -3.29 9.49 21.93
CA TYR A 97 -3.39 9.51 20.47
C TYR A 97 -2.61 8.34 19.90
N PHE A 98 -3.25 7.55 19.05
CA PHE A 98 -2.57 6.44 18.38
C PHE A 98 -3.10 6.31 16.96
N ASN A 99 -2.21 6.45 15.99
CA ASN A 99 -2.50 6.24 14.58
C ASN A 99 -2.50 4.74 14.28
N HIS A 100 -3.56 4.21 13.67
CA HIS A 100 -3.65 2.80 13.29
C HIS A 100 -3.34 2.59 11.81
N VAL A 101 -4.06 3.29 10.93
CA VAL A 101 -3.96 3.09 9.47
C VAL A 101 -3.98 4.43 8.76
N ILE A 102 -3.16 4.58 7.74
CA ILE A 102 -3.20 5.70 6.79
C ILE A 102 -3.22 5.15 5.39
N ILE A 103 -4.13 5.66 4.56
CA ILE A 103 -4.19 5.35 3.12
C ILE A 103 -4.22 6.66 2.35
N THR A 104 -3.18 6.95 1.58
CA THR A 104 -3.09 8.20 0.82
C THR A 104 -3.90 8.13 -0.46
N ASN A 105 -4.26 9.28 -1.03
CA ASN A 105 -4.99 9.34 -2.29
C ASN A 105 -4.27 8.65 -3.46
N ASP A 106 -2.94 8.62 -3.44
CA ASP A 106 -2.13 7.94 -4.46
C ASP A 106 -1.85 6.46 -4.14
N GLY A 107 -2.42 5.91 -3.06
CA GLY A 107 -2.45 4.48 -2.78
C GLY A 107 -1.33 3.94 -1.88
N TRP A 108 -0.58 4.81 -1.20
CA TRP A 108 0.31 4.37 -0.13
C TRP A 108 -0.50 3.94 1.08
N VAL A 109 -0.04 2.87 1.74
CA VAL A 109 -0.69 2.30 2.92
C VAL A 109 0.30 2.23 4.07
N ILE A 110 -0.15 2.60 5.26
CA ILE A 110 0.63 2.56 6.49
C ILE A 110 -0.22 1.89 7.56
N GLY A 111 0.37 0.95 8.30
CA GLY A 111 -0.23 0.32 9.47
C GLY A 111 0.70 0.43 10.67
N LEU A 112 0.20 0.84 11.82
CA LEU A 112 1.00 0.98 13.05
C LEU A 112 0.30 0.25 14.19
N GLY A 113 1.07 -0.49 14.97
CA GLY A 113 0.62 -1.12 16.21
C GLY A 113 1.69 -0.99 17.30
N GLY A 114 1.28 -1.12 18.55
CA GLY A 114 2.18 -0.96 19.70
C GLY A 114 1.48 -0.34 20.89
N ILE A 115 2.29 0.13 21.84
CA ILE A 115 1.86 0.90 23.02
C ILE A 115 2.54 2.27 23.08
N ASP A 116 3.24 2.65 22.03
CA ASP A 116 3.93 3.92 21.87
C ASP A 116 2.93 5.03 21.47
N ASP A 117 1.98 5.33 22.34
CA ASP A 117 0.97 6.36 22.11
C ASP A 117 1.52 7.79 22.24
N GLY A 118 0.67 8.75 21.86
CA GLY A 118 0.98 10.17 21.86
C GLY A 118 2.12 10.52 20.92
N LYS A 119 3.19 11.08 21.49
CA LYS A 119 4.29 11.67 20.73
C LYS A 119 5.06 10.65 19.89
N ASP A 120 5.22 9.42 20.38
CA ASP A 120 6.01 8.42 19.66
C ASP A 120 5.25 7.85 18.45
N SER A 121 3.92 7.67 18.58
CA SER A 121 3.04 7.41 17.44
C SER A 121 3.13 8.54 16.41
N GLU A 122 3.10 9.82 16.84
CA GLU A 122 3.26 10.96 15.93
C GLU A 122 4.62 10.96 15.24
N ILE A 123 5.72 10.62 15.93
CA ILE A 123 7.05 10.55 15.32
C ILE A 123 7.10 9.44 14.27
N CYS A 124 6.55 8.25 14.56
CA CYS A 124 6.47 7.17 13.58
C CYS A 124 5.68 7.60 12.34
N GLU A 125 4.51 8.22 12.55
CA GLU A 125 3.69 8.80 11.48
C GLU A 125 4.48 9.81 10.63
N ASN A 126 5.19 10.75 11.27
CA ASN A 126 6.03 11.75 10.58
C ASN A 126 7.17 11.13 9.75
N ILE A 127 7.82 10.07 10.27
CA ILE A 127 8.87 9.37 9.53
C ILE A 127 8.28 8.72 8.27
N THR A 128 7.13 8.06 8.40
CA THR A 128 6.44 7.46 7.25
C THR A 128 5.93 8.52 6.27
N ALA A 129 5.44 9.66 6.74
CA ALA A 129 5.08 10.79 5.91
C ALA A 129 6.26 11.31 5.10
N SER A 130 7.47 11.36 5.67
CA SER A 130 8.68 11.78 4.94
C SER A 130 9.03 10.80 3.82
N MET A 131 8.93 9.49 4.08
CA MET A 131 9.16 8.46 3.05
C MET A 131 8.21 8.63 1.85
N ILE A 132 6.98 9.04 2.09
CA ILE A 132 5.96 9.22 1.05
C ILE A 132 6.10 10.58 0.36
N THR A 133 6.09 11.67 1.12
CA THR A 133 5.95 13.04 0.59
C THR A 133 7.24 13.66 0.10
N LYS A 134 8.41 13.16 0.54
CA LYS A 134 9.72 13.72 0.18
C LYS A 134 10.57 12.75 -0.60
N ASP A 135 10.70 11.53 -0.09
CA ASP A 135 11.62 10.54 -0.66
C ASP A 135 10.95 9.71 -1.76
N TYR A 136 9.62 9.60 -1.72
CA TYR A 136 8.80 8.73 -2.57
C TYR A 136 9.35 7.29 -2.63
N SER A 137 9.86 6.82 -1.50
CA SER A 137 10.60 5.56 -1.38
C SER A 137 10.65 5.08 0.07
N ILE A 138 10.62 3.76 0.25
CA ILE A 138 10.69 3.12 1.57
C ILE A 138 12.17 2.94 1.94
N SER A 139 12.60 3.63 2.98
CA SER A 139 14.01 3.70 3.39
C SER A 139 14.29 2.82 4.61
N GLU A 140 15.27 1.92 4.50
CA GLU A 140 15.73 1.12 5.66
C GLU A 140 16.25 2.00 6.80
N ASN A 141 16.87 3.13 6.50
CA ASN A 141 17.30 4.08 7.53
C ASN A 141 16.11 4.72 8.27
N ALA A 142 15.00 4.96 7.57
CA ALA A 142 13.78 5.45 8.19
C ALA A 142 13.11 4.36 9.04
N LEU A 143 13.07 3.12 8.53
CA LEU A 143 12.60 1.95 9.28
C LEU A 143 13.43 1.67 10.54
N ALA A 144 14.75 1.86 10.48
CA ALA A 144 15.64 1.71 11.64
C ALA A 144 15.31 2.73 12.75
N LYS A 145 15.03 3.99 12.39
CA LYS A 145 14.59 5.01 13.34
C LYS A 145 13.26 4.64 14.00
N ILE A 146 12.32 4.11 13.22
CA ILE A 146 11.04 3.60 13.74
C ILE A 146 11.30 2.45 14.72
N GLN A 147 12.13 1.48 14.35
CA GLN A 147 12.49 0.38 15.23
C GLN A 147 13.11 0.89 16.55
N ASP A 148 13.98 1.90 16.51
CA ASP A 148 14.58 2.49 17.71
C ASP A 148 13.55 3.18 18.63
N ILE A 149 12.46 3.73 18.06
CA ILE A 149 11.32 4.25 18.83
C ILE A 149 10.52 3.11 19.47
N LYS A 150 10.34 1.98 18.77
CA LYS A 150 9.58 0.82 19.30
C LYS A 150 10.35 0.04 20.38
N LYS A 151 11.68 -0.03 20.29
CA LYS A 151 12.54 -0.84 21.18
C LYS A 151 12.27 -0.62 22.69
N PRO A 152 12.20 0.62 23.21
CA PRO A 152 11.93 0.86 24.63
C PRO A 152 10.60 0.28 25.13
N TYR A 153 9.62 0.10 24.24
CA TYR A 153 8.31 -0.46 24.57
C TYR A 153 8.28 -1.99 24.53
N GLY A 154 9.32 -2.65 24.02
CA GLY A 154 9.43 -4.11 23.92
C GLY A 154 8.47 -4.76 22.92
N ARG A 155 7.54 -4.01 22.32
CA ARG A 155 6.62 -4.47 21.29
C ARG A 155 6.14 -3.34 20.40
N GLY A 156 5.68 -3.66 19.20
CA GLY A 156 5.09 -2.71 18.27
C GLY A 156 5.59 -2.91 16.86
N HIS A 157 4.82 -2.43 15.89
CA HIS A 157 5.20 -2.48 14.49
C HIS A 157 4.78 -1.21 13.75
N VAL A 158 5.47 -0.95 12.65
CA VAL A 158 5.01 -0.10 11.56
C VAL A 158 5.23 -0.87 10.27
N VAL A 159 4.21 -0.91 9.42
CA VAL A 159 4.30 -1.39 8.05
C VAL A 159 3.96 -0.25 7.11
N ILE A 160 4.67 -0.16 6.00
CA ILE A 160 4.42 0.80 4.92
C ILE A 160 4.45 0.04 3.59
N LYS A 161 3.54 0.38 2.68
CA LYS A 161 3.48 -0.16 1.34
C LYS A 161 3.20 0.95 0.33
N ALA A 162 3.97 0.95 -0.75
CA ALA A 162 3.76 1.76 -1.92
C ALA A 162 2.74 1.11 -2.88
N PRO A 163 2.12 1.89 -3.77
CA PRO A 163 1.14 1.39 -4.75
C PRO A 163 1.66 0.21 -5.59
N ASN A 164 2.93 0.28 -6.00
CA ASN A 164 3.59 -0.70 -6.85
C ASN A 164 3.98 -2.03 -6.15
N GLY A 165 3.52 -2.24 -4.91
CA GLY A 165 3.81 -3.45 -4.13
C GLY A 165 5.10 -3.41 -3.31
N ASN A 166 5.96 -2.40 -3.49
CA ASN A 166 7.11 -2.21 -2.61
C ASN A 166 6.61 -2.01 -1.18
N TYR A 167 7.20 -2.71 -0.22
CA TYR A 167 6.83 -2.62 1.17
C TYR A 167 8.06 -2.53 2.06
N GLY A 168 7.84 -2.08 3.28
CA GLY A 168 8.78 -2.25 4.36
C GLY A 168 8.06 -2.31 5.69
N PHE A 169 8.71 -2.91 6.68
CA PHE A 169 8.21 -2.87 8.05
C PHE A 169 9.37 -2.76 9.02
N ALA A 170 9.04 -2.30 10.22
CA ALA A 170 9.90 -2.29 11.38
C ALA A 170 9.07 -2.72 12.60
N ASN A 171 9.60 -3.66 13.37
CA ASN A 171 9.20 -3.93 14.75
C ASN A 171 10.44 -3.95 15.63
N VAL A 172 10.30 -4.32 16.89
CA VAL A 172 11.38 -4.27 17.89
C VAL A 172 12.62 -5.09 17.48
N ASP A 173 12.40 -6.26 16.87
CA ASP A 173 13.47 -7.24 16.61
C ASP A 173 13.94 -7.26 15.15
N LYS A 174 13.10 -6.81 14.22
CA LYS A 174 13.30 -6.96 12.79
C LYS A 174 12.81 -5.73 12.02
N LEU A 175 13.57 -5.37 11.00
CA LEU A 175 13.10 -4.54 9.90
C LEU A 175 13.42 -5.25 8.58
N LYS A 176 12.59 -5.03 7.57
CA LYS A 176 12.79 -5.60 6.22
C LYS A 176 12.10 -4.72 5.19
N THR A 177 12.70 -4.64 4.01
CA THR A 177 12.08 -4.13 2.79
C THR A 177 11.88 -5.28 1.79
N GLY A 178 10.97 -5.10 0.83
CA GLY A 178 10.72 -6.07 -0.22
C GLY A 178 9.64 -5.59 -1.20
N THR A 179 9.19 -6.48 -2.07
CA THR A 179 8.13 -6.22 -3.04
C THR A 179 7.13 -7.37 -3.00
N LEU A 180 5.86 -7.06 -2.75
CA LEU A 180 4.76 -8.02 -2.88
C LEU A 180 4.37 -8.14 -4.35
N GLN A 181 4.35 -9.37 -4.87
CA GLN A 181 3.73 -9.67 -6.15
C GLN A 181 2.20 -9.80 -6.02
N PRO A 182 1.41 -9.62 -7.09
CA PRO A 182 -0.02 -9.90 -7.06
C PRO A 182 -0.31 -11.29 -6.49
N GLY A 183 -1.22 -11.34 -5.51
CA GLY A 183 -1.56 -12.54 -4.76
C GLY A 183 -0.79 -12.68 -3.44
N GLN A 184 0.37 -12.03 -3.28
CA GLN A 184 1.18 -12.14 -2.07
C GLN A 184 0.70 -11.22 -0.94
N TYR A 185 0.78 -11.74 0.28
CA TYR A 185 0.50 -10.99 1.49
C TYR A 185 1.61 -11.09 2.54
N ILE A 186 1.68 -10.08 3.40
CA ILE A 186 2.40 -10.12 4.68
C ILE A 186 1.45 -9.78 5.83
N SER A 187 1.65 -10.42 6.97
CA SER A 187 0.97 -10.18 8.24
C SER A 187 2.03 -9.83 9.27
N ILE A 188 2.06 -8.56 9.66
CA ILE A 188 3.05 -7.99 10.55
C ILE A 188 2.38 -7.67 11.90
N PRO A 189 2.59 -8.52 12.91
CA PRO A 189 2.20 -8.29 14.29
C PRO A 189 3.21 -7.40 15.03
N ASN A 190 2.87 -7.02 16.27
CA ASN A 190 3.80 -6.35 17.19
C ASN A 190 5.07 -7.17 17.53
N ASN A 191 5.01 -8.50 17.47
CA ASN A 191 6.13 -9.41 17.73
C ASN A 191 6.50 -10.15 16.44
N TYR A 192 7.70 -9.91 15.90
CA TYR A 192 8.12 -10.47 14.61
C TYR A 192 8.01 -11.99 14.49
N SER A 193 8.25 -12.72 15.57
CA SER A 193 8.24 -14.20 15.57
C SER A 193 6.89 -14.77 15.16
N LEU A 194 5.83 -13.97 15.25
CA LEU A 194 4.45 -14.32 14.91
C LEU A 194 4.04 -13.82 13.52
N SER A 195 4.97 -13.20 12.78
CA SER A 195 4.71 -12.72 11.42
C SER A 195 4.44 -13.87 10.47
N ARG A 196 3.59 -13.61 9.48
CA ARG A 196 3.24 -14.59 8.44
C ARG A 196 3.37 -13.92 7.08
N SER A 197 3.66 -14.70 6.07
CA SER A 197 3.58 -14.30 4.67
C SER A 197 3.07 -15.47 3.85
N GLY A 198 2.45 -15.18 2.73
CA GLY A 198 1.96 -16.23 1.85
C GLY A 198 1.30 -15.67 0.61
N GLU A 199 0.51 -16.52 -0.03
CA GLU A 199 -0.22 -16.19 -1.24
C GLU A 199 -1.70 -16.54 -1.06
N LEU A 200 -2.57 -15.63 -1.50
CA LEU A 200 -4.00 -15.83 -1.64
C LEU A 200 -4.38 -15.76 -3.12
N PRO A 201 -5.25 -16.65 -3.63
CA PRO A 201 -5.69 -16.61 -5.02
C PRO A 201 -6.36 -15.28 -5.37
N LEU A 202 -5.99 -14.67 -6.48
CA LEU A 202 -6.57 -13.40 -6.94
C LEU A 202 -8.06 -13.53 -7.32
N ASP A 203 -8.50 -14.75 -7.67
CA ASP A 203 -9.89 -15.11 -7.95
C ASP A 203 -10.68 -15.49 -6.69
N THR A 204 -10.12 -15.28 -5.48
CA THR A 204 -10.85 -15.45 -4.21
C THR A 204 -12.18 -14.70 -4.28
N PRO A 205 -13.33 -15.39 -4.14
CA PRO A 205 -14.66 -14.78 -4.31
C PRO A 205 -14.99 -13.75 -3.24
N ASP A 206 -14.59 -14.03 -1.99
CA ASP A 206 -14.78 -13.13 -0.85
C ASP A 206 -13.42 -12.75 -0.26
N LYS A 207 -12.83 -11.70 -0.83
CA LYS A 207 -11.51 -11.20 -0.45
C LYS A 207 -11.52 -10.54 0.95
N VAL A 208 -12.60 -9.86 1.31
CA VAL A 208 -12.76 -9.20 2.62
C VAL A 208 -12.88 -10.25 3.73
N GLY A 209 -13.71 -11.27 3.53
CA GLY A 209 -13.82 -12.41 4.43
C GLY A 209 -12.50 -13.17 4.56
N ALA A 210 -11.75 -13.34 3.47
CA ALA A 210 -10.41 -13.95 3.51
C ALA A 210 -9.41 -13.14 4.36
N MET A 211 -9.38 -11.80 4.20
CA MET A 211 -8.52 -10.92 5.01
C MET A 211 -8.95 -10.90 6.49
N THR A 212 -10.26 -10.88 6.75
CA THR A 212 -10.81 -10.96 8.11
C THR A 212 -10.42 -12.29 8.78
N ASN A 213 -10.57 -13.40 8.07
CA ASN A 213 -10.21 -14.72 8.57
C ASN A 213 -8.69 -14.85 8.79
N LEU A 214 -7.86 -14.27 7.91
CA LEU A 214 -6.41 -14.19 8.13
C LEU A 214 -6.09 -13.45 9.44
N SER A 215 -6.76 -12.33 9.72
CA SER A 215 -6.61 -11.56 10.96
C SER A 215 -7.09 -12.31 12.21
N GLN A 216 -8.17 -13.10 12.12
CA GLN A 216 -8.65 -13.91 13.24
C GLN A 216 -7.75 -15.13 13.52
N ALA A 217 -7.19 -15.74 12.47
CA ALA A 217 -6.47 -17.00 12.55
C ALA A 217 -5.02 -16.88 13.02
N ASP A 218 -4.48 -15.67 13.20
CA ASP A 218 -3.22 -15.56 13.93
C ASP A 218 -3.44 -16.00 15.38
N LYS A 219 -2.40 -16.49 16.04
CA LYS A 219 -2.51 -17.10 17.38
C LYS A 219 -1.99 -16.19 18.49
N TYR A 220 -2.00 -14.87 18.30
CA TYR A 220 -1.44 -13.92 19.26
C TYR A 220 -2.40 -12.77 19.54
N GLY A 221 -2.36 -12.16 20.71
CA GLY A 221 -3.27 -11.08 21.10
C GLY A 221 -4.05 -11.47 22.35
N LEU A 222 -4.24 -10.51 23.24
CA LEU A 222 -5.05 -10.62 24.44
C LEU A 222 -5.92 -9.36 24.45
N ASP A 223 -7.24 -9.51 24.46
CA ASP A 223 -8.20 -8.40 24.30
C ASP A 223 -8.31 -7.90 22.84
N ARG A 224 -8.51 -8.86 21.93
CA ARG A 224 -8.77 -8.58 20.52
C ARG A 224 -10.12 -7.90 20.40
N ARG A 225 -10.19 -6.88 19.53
CA ARG A 225 -11.37 -6.01 19.40
C ARG A 225 -11.89 -6.02 17.98
N GLU A 226 -11.70 -4.95 17.24
CA GLU A 226 -12.13 -4.85 15.85
C GLU A 226 -11.05 -5.26 14.85
N ILE A 227 -11.51 -5.80 13.73
CA ILE A 227 -10.77 -5.90 12.47
C ILE A 227 -11.37 -4.89 11.52
N VAL A 228 -10.57 -3.94 11.03
CA VAL A 228 -10.97 -3.02 9.97
C VAL A 228 -10.23 -3.41 8.69
N THR A 229 -10.96 -3.68 7.63
CA THR A 229 -10.40 -4.03 6.31
C THR A 229 -10.71 -2.93 5.30
N TYR A 230 -9.66 -2.53 4.57
CA TYR A 230 -9.70 -1.56 3.49
C TYR A 230 -9.45 -2.30 2.18
N ASP A 231 -10.40 -2.26 1.27
CA ASP A 231 -10.25 -2.72 -0.12
C ASP A 231 -9.94 -1.50 -0.99
N ILE A 232 -8.71 -1.43 -1.52
CA ILE A 232 -8.14 -0.24 -2.15
C ILE A 232 -8.09 -0.48 -3.65
N HIS A 233 -8.95 0.23 -4.37
CA HIS A 233 -9.03 0.23 -5.82
C HIS A 233 -8.35 1.47 -6.40
N LEU A 234 -7.11 1.29 -6.85
CA LEU A 234 -6.31 2.36 -7.45
C LEU A 234 -6.29 2.21 -8.96
N ASN A 235 -6.71 3.26 -9.67
CA ASN A 235 -6.47 3.39 -11.10
C ASN A 235 -5.73 4.71 -11.38
N GLU A 236 -5.44 4.98 -12.66
CA GLU A 236 -4.68 6.17 -13.09
C GLU A 236 -5.29 7.50 -12.61
N SER A 237 -6.59 7.54 -12.34
CA SER A 237 -7.35 8.77 -12.09
C SER A 237 -8.06 8.82 -10.75
N THR A 238 -8.27 7.69 -10.09
CA THR A 238 -8.97 7.63 -8.80
C THR A 238 -8.38 6.58 -7.87
N ASN A 239 -8.54 6.84 -6.58
CA ASN A 239 -8.41 5.85 -5.52
C ASN A 239 -9.76 5.74 -4.82
N VAL A 240 -10.38 4.58 -4.93
CA VAL A 240 -11.64 4.24 -4.27
C VAL A 240 -11.31 3.20 -3.20
N THR A 241 -11.55 3.53 -1.94
CA THR A 241 -11.34 2.61 -0.83
C THR A 241 -12.68 2.27 -0.18
N ASP A 242 -13.05 1.00 -0.26
CA ASP A 242 -14.18 0.43 0.47
C ASP A 242 -13.72 -0.06 1.84
N ILE A 243 -14.50 0.24 2.88
CA ILE A 243 -14.12 0.02 4.27
C ILE A 243 -15.13 -0.93 4.91
N TYR A 244 -14.60 -1.97 5.55
CA TYR A 244 -15.36 -3.01 6.20
C TYR A 244 -14.88 -3.21 7.63
N ILE A 245 -15.77 -3.69 8.49
CA ILE A 245 -15.46 -3.98 9.88
C ILE A 245 -16.07 -5.30 10.36
N ALA A 246 -15.32 -6.00 11.20
CA ALA A 246 -15.74 -7.22 11.88
C ALA A 246 -15.27 -7.21 13.34
N ASN A 247 -15.99 -7.95 14.19
CA ASN A 247 -15.62 -8.20 15.58
C ASN A 247 -14.68 -9.42 15.65
N GLU A 248 -13.49 -9.18 16.18
CA GLU A 248 -12.54 -10.22 16.56
C GLU A 248 -12.93 -10.74 17.95
N ASP A 249 -13.68 -11.84 17.96
CA ASP A 249 -14.26 -12.42 19.17
C ASP A 249 -13.33 -13.42 19.87
N GLY A 250 -12.09 -13.60 19.41
CA GLY A 250 -11.13 -14.56 19.91
C GLY A 250 -11.47 -16.04 19.68
N SER A 251 -12.55 -16.36 18.96
CA SER A 251 -13.03 -17.73 18.81
C SER A 251 -12.03 -18.67 18.15
N LEU A 252 -11.29 -18.18 17.14
CA LEU A 252 -10.27 -18.97 16.43
C LEU A 252 -9.01 -19.24 17.26
N VAL A 253 -8.87 -18.59 18.42
CA VAL A 253 -7.76 -18.82 19.36
C VAL A 253 -8.20 -19.37 20.71
N GLY A 254 -9.46 -19.82 20.82
CA GLY A 254 -9.99 -20.41 22.05
C GLY A 254 -10.23 -19.38 23.16
N ALA A 255 -10.39 -18.11 22.81
CA ALA A 255 -10.76 -17.04 23.73
C ALA A 255 -12.22 -16.59 23.50
N ASN A 256 -12.71 -15.69 24.34
CA ASN A 256 -14.03 -15.07 24.18
C ASN A 256 -13.95 -13.57 24.43
N TYR A 257 -13.83 -12.82 23.34
CA TYR A 257 -13.77 -11.36 23.30
C TYR A 257 -15.01 -10.75 22.64
N THR A 258 -16.12 -11.50 22.57
CA THR A 258 -17.37 -11.06 21.91
C THR A 258 -17.82 -9.64 22.30
N ASN A 259 -17.59 -9.24 23.56
CA ASN A 259 -18.00 -7.94 24.11
C ASN A 259 -16.89 -6.87 24.11
N TYR A 260 -15.74 -7.13 23.48
CA TYR A 260 -14.57 -6.24 23.51
C TYR A 260 -14.55 -5.26 22.34
N ILE A 261 -15.53 -5.39 21.44
CA ILE A 261 -15.68 -4.55 20.26
C ILE A 261 -15.97 -3.09 20.62
N ASP A 262 -15.22 -2.21 19.98
CA ASP A 262 -15.31 -0.77 20.15
C ASP A 262 -16.26 -0.13 19.13
N ASN A 263 -16.73 1.09 19.41
CA ASN A 263 -17.50 1.82 18.42
C ASN A 263 -16.58 2.37 17.33
N VAL A 264 -17.14 2.55 16.14
CA VAL A 264 -16.44 3.19 15.03
C VAL A 264 -17.13 4.46 14.61
N ILE A 265 -16.36 5.53 14.48
CA ILE A 265 -16.82 6.85 14.04
C ILE A 265 -16.34 7.04 12.61
N PHE A 266 -17.22 6.82 11.64
CA PHE A 266 -16.94 7.01 10.23
C PHE A 266 -17.58 8.31 9.72
N ASN A 267 -16.76 9.28 9.29
CA ASN A 267 -17.24 10.60 8.83
C ASN A 267 -18.30 11.22 9.78
N ASN A 268 -18.00 11.26 11.08
CA ASN A 268 -18.89 11.74 12.16
C ASN A 268 -20.16 10.90 12.41
N THR A 269 -20.32 9.75 11.76
CA THR A 269 -21.40 8.81 12.02
C THR A 269 -20.90 7.69 12.92
N LYS A 270 -21.57 7.48 14.06
CA LYS A 270 -21.23 6.43 15.02
C LYS A 270 -21.90 5.10 14.66
N ILE A 271 -21.09 4.07 14.49
CA ILE A 271 -21.47 2.66 14.39
C ILE A 271 -21.21 2.05 15.77
N LEU A 272 -22.24 1.46 16.39
CA LEU A 272 -22.09 0.86 17.70
C LEU A 272 -21.36 -0.47 17.59
N GLY A 273 -20.46 -0.75 18.54
CA GLY A 273 -19.74 -2.02 18.59
C GLY A 273 -20.68 -3.24 18.60
N SER A 274 -21.84 -3.12 19.26
CA SER A 274 -22.87 -4.15 19.32
C SER A 274 -23.51 -4.50 17.98
N ASP A 275 -23.42 -3.62 16.99
CA ASP A 275 -24.00 -3.81 15.66
C ASP A 275 -23.00 -4.47 14.69
N ILE A 276 -21.74 -4.59 15.11
CA ILE A 276 -20.66 -5.15 14.29
C ILE A 276 -20.71 -6.68 14.36
N PRO A 277 -20.82 -7.38 13.22
CA PRO A 277 -20.89 -8.83 13.19
C PRO A 277 -19.56 -9.47 13.57
N ILE A 278 -19.63 -10.68 14.14
CA ILE A 278 -18.47 -11.52 14.45
C ILE A 278 -17.85 -12.06 13.17
N GLY A 279 -16.52 -11.96 13.05
CA GLY A 279 -15.77 -12.49 11.92
C GLY A 279 -15.95 -14.02 11.73
N PRO A 280 -15.89 -14.55 10.49
CA PRO A 280 -15.46 -13.85 9.27
C PRO A 280 -16.56 -13.02 8.61
N ASN A 281 -17.77 -12.96 9.18
CA ASN A 281 -18.78 -12.02 8.70
C ASN A 281 -18.33 -10.58 9.02
N TYR A 282 -18.63 -9.67 8.10
CA TYR A 282 -18.25 -8.27 8.21
C TYR A 282 -19.42 -7.39 7.77
N MET A 283 -19.38 -6.12 8.16
CA MET A 283 -20.30 -5.10 7.68
C MET A 283 -19.56 -4.05 6.85
N SER A 284 -20.21 -3.52 5.82
CA SER A 284 -19.72 -2.36 5.08
C SER A 284 -19.89 -1.11 5.94
N VAL A 285 -18.81 -0.37 6.14
CA VAL A 285 -18.80 0.93 6.84
C VAL A 285 -19.11 2.05 5.86
N GLY A 286 -18.48 2.02 4.68
CA GLY A 286 -18.67 3.00 3.62
C GLY A 286 -17.49 3.05 2.66
N THR A 287 -17.54 3.99 1.73
CA THR A 287 -16.55 4.18 0.67
C THR A 287 -15.97 5.59 0.75
N ILE A 288 -14.65 5.72 0.60
CA ILE A 288 -13.99 7.01 0.42
C ILE A 288 -13.32 7.04 -0.96
N GLU A 289 -13.60 8.09 -1.72
CA GLU A 289 -13.00 8.32 -3.03
C GLU A 289 -12.09 9.56 -3.02
N PHE A 290 -10.96 9.43 -3.71
CA PHE A 290 -10.10 10.53 -4.11
C PHE A 290 -9.99 10.55 -5.64
N THR A 291 -10.18 11.73 -6.22
CA THR A 291 -9.80 11.99 -7.60
C THR A 291 -8.33 12.41 -7.61
N ASN A 292 -7.50 11.63 -8.30
CA ASN A 292 -6.11 11.99 -8.53
C ASN A 292 -6.07 13.01 -9.67
N GLU A 293 -5.98 14.29 -9.32
CA GLU A 293 -5.66 15.29 -10.33
C GLU A 293 -4.26 15.00 -10.87
N LEU A 294 -4.14 14.79 -12.19
CA LEU A 294 -2.85 14.72 -12.88
C LEU A 294 -1.94 15.84 -12.36
N THR A 295 -0.77 15.45 -11.85
CA THR A 295 0.14 16.42 -11.26
C THR A 295 0.56 17.43 -12.34
N SER A 296 0.98 18.63 -11.94
CA SER A 296 1.51 19.62 -12.89
C SER A 296 2.70 19.07 -13.69
N ALA A 297 3.45 18.12 -13.13
CA ALA A 297 4.53 17.41 -13.80
C ALA A 297 4.02 16.44 -14.87
N ASP A 298 2.93 15.72 -14.61
CA ASP A 298 2.29 14.85 -15.61
C ASP A 298 1.69 15.67 -16.75
N LYS A 299 1.04 16.79 -16.43
CA LYS A 299 0.52 17.74 -17.43
C LYS A 299 1.65 18.30 -18.30
N LEU A 300 2.79 18.65 -17.70
CA LEU A 300 3.96 19.12 -18.43
C LEU A 300 4.58 18.03 -19.31
N THR A 301 4.66 16.79 -18.81
CA THR A 301 5.19 15.64 -19.57
C THR A 301 4.30 15.31 -20.77
N ILE A 302 2.98 15.30 -20.57
CA ILE A 302 1.98 15.14 -21.62
C ILE A 302 2.09 16.28 -22.64
N LEU A 303 2.23 17.53 -22.18
CA LEU A 303 2.40 18.69 -23.06
C LEU A 303 3.68 18.59 -23.91
N ILE A 304 4.80 18.19 -23.31
CA ILE A 304 6.07 17.97 -24.03
C ILE A 304 5.91 16.85 -25.07
N ALA A 305 5.25 15.76 -24.72
CA ALA A 305 4.98 14.66 -25.65
C ALA A 305 4.12 15.12 -26.84
N ILE A 306 3.07 15.91 -26.60
CA ILE A 306 2.22 16.49 -27.65
C ILE A 306 3.04 17.42 -28.56
N ILE A 307 3.87 18.30 -27.99
CA ILE A 307 4.73 19.21 -28.76
C ILE A 307 5.70 18.41 -29.64
N ALA A 308 6.31 17.35 -29.11
CA ALA A 308 7.22 16.50 -29.86
C ALA A 308 6.53 15.82 -31.06
N ILE A 309 5.30 15.33 -30.88
CA ILE A 309 4.50 14.74 -31.96
C ILE A 309 4.18 15.78 -33.05
N VAL A 310 3.77 16.98 -32.67
CA VAL A 310 3.47 18.06 -33.64
C VAL A 310 4.71 18.43 -34.46
N ILE A 311 5.87 18.57 -33.81
CA ILE A 311 7.14 18.86 -34.49
C ILE A 311 7.51 17.73 -35.46
N PHE A 312 7.35 16.47 -35.02
CA PHE A 312 7.62 15.31 -35.86
C PHE A 312 6.73 15.27 -37.12
N VAL A 313 5.42 15.50 -36.97
CA VAL A 313 4.47 15.54 -38.09
C VAL A 313 4.81 16.68 -39.06
N ALA A 314 5.16 17.86 -38.54
CA ALA A 314 5.56 19.00 -39.38
C ALA A 314 6.85 18.69 -40.16
N ALA A 315 7.86 18.10 -39.52
CA ALA A 315 9.10 17.70 -40.17
C ALA A 315 8.86 16.66 -41.28
N LEU A 316 7.98 15.68 -41.03
CA LEU A 316 7.58 14.68 -42.01
C LEU A 316 6.92 15.33 -43.23
N PHE A 317 6.00 16.28 -43.01
CA PHE A 317 5.34 17.04 -44.08
C PHE A 317 6.35 17.82 -44.94
N PHE A 318 7.32 18.50 -44.32
CA PHE A 318 8.39 19.18 -45.05
C PHE A 318 9.29 18.24 -45.86
N ALA A 319 9.59 17.05 -45.32
CA ALA A 319 10.35 16.03 -46.02
C ALA A 319 9.60 15.53 -47.26
N VAL A 320 8.29 15.27 -47.13
CA VAL A 320 7.41 14.89 -48.25
C VAL A 320 7.36 15.99 -49.31
N LEU A 321 7.19 17.25 -48.92
CA LEU A 321 7.19 18.38 -49.86
C LEU A 321 8.52 18.50 -50.62
N LYS A 322 9.67 18.35 -49.95
CA LYS A 322 10.98 18.33 -50.60
C LYS A 322 11.12 17.17 -51.57
N PHE A 323 10.65 15.99 -51.20
CA PHE A 323 10.67 14.80 -52.05
C PHE A 323 9.81 15.00 -53.31
N VAL A 324 8.58 15.52 -53.17
CA VAL A 324 7.70 15.82 -54.30
C VAL A 324 8.32 16.87 -55.24
N ARG A 325 8.93 17.94 -54.69
CA ARG A 325 9.64 18.94 -55.49
C ARG A 325 10.84 18.36 -56.23
N PHE A 326 11.60 17.48 -55.59
CA PHE A 326 12.72 16.77 -56.21
C PHE A 326 12.25 15.88 -57.37
N MET A 327 11.20 15.09 -57.16
CA MET A 327 10.58 14.26 -58.20
C MET A 327 10.10 15.09 -59.39
N ARG A 328 9.39 16.20 -59.15
CA ARG A 328 8.95 17.12 -60.22
C ARG A 328 10.12 17.71 -61.02
N ARG A 329 11.23 18.07 -60.36
CA ARG A 329 12.45 18.56 -61.03
C ARG A 329 13.10 17.51 -61.92
N ASN A 330 13.15 16.26 -61.47
CA ASN A 330 13.73 15.17 -62.26
C ASN A 330 12.86 14.77 -63.46
N ILE A 331 11.52 14.83 -63.34
CA ILE A 331 10.61 14.58 -64.46
C ILE A 331 10.77 15.67 -65.54
N ARG A 332 10.86 16.94 -65.16
CA ARG A 332 11.09 18.07 -66.11
C ARG A 332 12.45 18.07 -66.81
N ARG A 333 13.42 17.26 -66.38
CA ARG A 333 14.73 17.13 -67.04
C ARG A 333 14.77 15.98 -68.07
N LYS A 334 13.72 15.16 -68.14
CA LYS A 334 13.60 14.03 -69.06
C LYS A 334 12.70 14.30 -70.27
N PHE A 335 12.11 15.50 -70.34
CA PHE A 335 11.36 16.03 -71.48
C PHE A 335 12.00 17.34 -71.90
#